data_AF-A0A3Q8V5Y8-F1
#
_entry.id   AF-A0A3Q8V5Y8-F1
#
_cell.length_a   1.000
_cell.length_b   1.000
_cell.length_c   1.000
_cell.angle_alpha   90.00
_cell.angle_beta   90.00
_cell.angle_gamma   90.00
#
_symmetry.space_group_name_H-M   'P 1'
#
loop_
_entity.id
_entity.type
_entity.pdbx_description
1 polymer ?
#
loop_
_entity_poly.entity_id
_entity_poly.type
_entity_poly.pdbx_seq_one_letter_code
_entity_poly.pdbx_strand_id
1 'polypeptide(L)'
;MPPPSTDDEHDDLPPPQPVHYAEQSLLGALLLDPHRLDEIGPLDPGHFSNHTHGELFRAMRSAPAPDTEQHRTSPAWPNNVLAAAHPHAPGLTASYLHTLIQICPWPQHAATYARMIRADHARRSLRLHAERLAQAAVDTTLPHRAKATVHQADALARFLDDLSGRFAPHPGSLLRTALPPAPARDTGEEALDEERLLIATATAYPAETSQMRWLIPGDFALPLHAALWQCLTALTHRGEAVDPITVLWEAQHRGLLAHDIAPANLLTLLSTPVGSPEHWGEKVLERALLSRAQTTAVNITALTHDPANSPHQLITGSRRALADLTAVRSRWHQATGPAMPRTARPARTPAAPRAGPPPHTAPLPIRATR
;
A
#
# COMPACT_ATOMS: atom_id res chain seq x y z
N MET A 1 -15.61 41.39 43.20
CA MET A 1 -14.86 41.45 41.94
C MET A 1 -14.46 40.03 41.57
N PRO A 2 -14.86 39.51 40.40
CA PRO A 2 -14.26 38.28 39.90
C PRO A 2 -12.81 38.58 39.47
N PRO A 3 -11.89 37.60 39.54
CA PRO A 3 -10.54 37.78 39.05
C PRO A 3 -10.54 37.96 37.53
N PRO A 4 -9.59 38.72 36.95
CA PRO A 4 -9.49 38.87 35.51
C PRO A 4 -9.18 37.52 34.88
N SER A 5 -9.98 37.13 33.89
CA SER A 5 -9.69 36.03 32.98
C SER A 5 -8.39 36.36 32.26
N THR A 6 -7.36 35.56 32.51
CA THR A 6 -6.16 35.53 31.68
C THR A 6 -6.56 34.91 30.34
N ASP A 7 -6.86 35.76 29.37
CA ASP A 7 -6.90 35.44 27.95
C ASP A 7 -5.47 35.11 27.49
N ASP A 8 -4.98 33.93 27.84
CA ASP A 8 -3.77 33.32 27.25
C ASP A 8 -4.18 32.13 26.37
N GLU A 9 -5.09 32.36 25.42
CA GLU A 9 -5.48 31.38 24.38
C GLU A 9 -4.51 31.36 23.18
N HIS A 10 -3.31 31.95 23.29
CA HIS A 10 -2.38 32.13 22.15
C HIS A 10 -1.11 31.27 22.15
N ASP A 11 -0.96 30.29 23.05
CA ASP A 11 0.26 29.45 23.12
C ASP A 11 0.01 27.94 22.99
N ASP A 12 -1.05 27.54 22.29
CA ASP A 12 -1.38 26.12 22.02
C ASP A 12 -0.74 25.59 20.72
N LEU A 13 0.36 26.20 20.26
CA LEU A 13 1.11 25.66 19.15
C LEU A 13 1.98 24.48 19.64
N PRO A 14 1.90 23.30 19.01
CA PRO A 14 2.71 22.17 19.41
C PRO A 14 4.20 22.54 19.28
N PRO A 15 5.05 22.09 20.22
CA PRO A 15 6.46 22.44 20.19
C PRO A 15 7.10 22.01 18.86
N PRO A 16 8.08 22.78 18.36
CA PRO A 16 8.73 22.50 17.09
C PRO A 16 9.38 21.11 17.10
N GLN A 17 9.09 20.34 16.05
CA GLN A 17 9.62 19.00 15.87
C GLN A 17 11.15 19.04 15.64
N PRO A 18 11.91 17.97 15.95
CA PRO A 18 13.36 17.93 15.75
C PRO A 18 13.85 18.34 14.35
N VAL A 19 13.06 18.06 13.30
CA VAL A 19 13.39 18.47 11.92
C VAL A 19 13.49 19.99 11.78
N HIS A 20 12.70 20.76 12.52
CA HIS A 20 12.74 22.23 12.48
C HIS A 20 14.13 22.74 12.84
N TYR A 21 14.73 22.21 13.92
CA TYR A 21 16.08 22.55 14.34
C TYR A 21 17.14 22.06 13.36
N ALA A 22 16.91 20.92 12.68
CA ALA A 22 17.79 20.45 11.61
C ALA A 22 17.76 21.39 10.40
N GLU A 23 16.60 21.92 10.01
CA GLU A 23 16.47 22.93 8.97
C GLU A 23 17.21 24.21 9.34
N GLN A 24 17.01 24.72 10.56
CA GLN A 24 17.72 25.90 11.05
C GLN A 24 19.23 25.69 11.05
N SER A 25 19.69 24.54 11.54
CA SER A 25 21.11 24.19 11.60
C SER A 25 21.72 24.06 10.20
N LEU A 26 20.99 23.50 9.24
CA LEU A 26 21.43 23.43 7.85
C LEU A 26 21.55 24.82 7.24
N LEU A 27 20.51 25.64 7.34
CA LEU A 27 20.52 26.98 6.77
C LEU A 27 21.61 27.86 7.39
N GLY A 28 21.79 27.78 8.71
CA GLY A 28 22.90 28.44 9.39
C GLY A 28 24.27 27.95 8.93
N ALA A 29 24.45 26.64 8.72
CA ALA A 29 25.69 26.08 8.19
C ALA A 29 26.00 26.63 6.79
N LEU A 30 25.00 26.73 5.92
CA LEU A 30 25.14 27.24 4.55
C LEU A 30 25.35 28.77 4.51
N LEU A 31 24.78 29.51 5.47
CA LEU A 31 25.07 30.93 5.64
C LEU A 31 26.51 31.18 6.11
N LEU A 32 27.05 30.29 6.95
CA LEU A 32 28.44 30.35 7.42
C LEU A 32 29.45 29.94 6.35
N ASP A 33 29.14 28.89 5.60
CA ASP A 33 30.02 28.30 4.60
C ASP A 33 29.22 27.87 3.35
N PRO A 34 29.03 28.78 2.38
CA PRO A 34 28.21 28.53 1.19
C PRO A 34 28.72 27.39 0.30
N HIS A 35 30.02 27.09 0.33
CA HIS A 35 30.61 26.01 -0.48
C HIS A 35 30.13 24.62 -0.06
N ARG A 36 29.56 24.48 1.15
CA ARG A 36 28.97 23.23 1.62
C ARG A 36 27.70 22.82 0.88
N LEU A 37 27.15 23.69 0.03
CA LEU A 37 26.07 23.32 -0.88
C LEU A 37 26.45 22.12 -1.78
N ASP A 38 27.74 21.91 -2.05
CA ASP A 38 28.22 20.77 -2.84
C ASP A 38 28.27 19.46 -2.03
N GLU A 39 28.31 19.53 -0.70
CA GLU A 39 28.48 18.40 0.20
C GLU A 39 27.14 17.77 0.65
N ILE A 40 26.03 18.50 0.57
CA ILE A 40 24.75 18.10 1.17
C ILE A 40 23.98 17.04 0.37
N GLY A 41 24.41 16.73 -0.86
CA GLY A 41 23.76 15.80 -1.78
C GLY A 41 22.43 16.35 -2.33
N PRO A 42 21.57 15.50 -2.95
CA PRO A 42 20.32 15.97 -3.54
C PRO A 42 19.36 16.44 -2.45
N LEU A 43 19.07 17.74 -2.42
CA LEU A 43 18.09 18.37 -1.56
C LEU A 43 17.37 19.47 -2.35
N ASP A 44 16.05 19.43 -2.33
CA ASP A 44 15.17 20.39 -3.01
C ASP A 44 14.48 21.30 -1.99
N PRO A 45 14.16 22.55 -2.35
CA PRO A 45 13.39 23.47 -1.50
C PRO A 45 12.09 22.87 -0.94
N GLY A 46 11.41 22.00 -1.69
CA GLY A 46 10.18 21.33 -1.26
C GLY A 46 10.38 20.26 -0.17
N HIS A 47 11.63 19.89 0.16
CA HIS A 47 11.92 18.96 1.24
C HIS A 47 11.81 19.60 2.63
N PHE A 48 11.89 20.92 2.72
CA PHE A 48 11.69 21.64 3.97
C PHE A 48 10.23 21.53 4.42
N SER A 49 10.02 21.40 5.72
CA SER A 49 8.71 21.44 6.37
C SER A 49 8.21 22.88 6.48
N ASN A 50 9.12 23.82 6.74
CA ASN A 50 8.84 25.25 6.71
C ASN A 50 9.05 25.82 5.30
N HIS A 51 8.00 26.41 4.74
CA HIS A 51 8.05 27.03 3.40
C HIS A 51 9.12 28.12 3.32
N THR A 52 9.21 28.99 4.32
CA THR A 52 10.20 30.08 4.40
C THR A 52 11.63 29.56 4.37
N HIS A 53 11.91 28.45 5.06
CA HIS A 53 13.22 27.78 5.00
C HIS A 53 13.53 27.24 3.60
N GLY A 54 12.53 26.64 2.94
CA GLY A 54 12.64 26.18 1.56
C GLY A 54 12.94 27.31 0.57
N GLU A 55 12.26 28.45 0.70
CA GLU A 55 12.49 29.64 -0.13
C GLU A 55 13.90 30.23 0.09
N LEU A 56 14.35 30.30 1.34
CA LEU A 56 15.71 30.72 1.65
C LEU A 56 16.74 29.78 1.03
N PHE A 57 16.54 28.46 1.16
CA PHE A 57 17.42 27.46 0.54
C PHE A 57 17.42 27.56 -0.99
N ARG A 58 16.27 27.83 -1.62
CA ARG A 58 16.17 28.08 -3.06
C ARG A 58 17.02 29.28 -3.47
N ALA A 59 16.93 30.39 -2.73
CA ALA A 59 17.74 31.57 -2.98
C ALA A 59 19.25 31.29 -2.84
N MET A 60 19.66 30.53 -1.82
CA MET A 60 21.06 30.10 -1.65
C MET A 60 21.56 29.28 -2.83
N ARG A 61 20.76 28.35 -3.37
CA ARG A 61 21.14 27.53 -4.54
C ARG A 61 21.24 28.32 -5.84
N SER A 62 20.47 29.40 -5.96
CA SER A 62 20.43 30.25 -7.16
C SER A 62 21.48 31.35 -7.15
N ALA A 63 21.94 31.76 -5.97
CA ALA A 63 22.99 32.77 -5.82
C ALA A 63 24.37 32.17 -6.17
N PRO A 64 25.23 32.89 -6.91
CA PRO A 64 26.60 32.44 -7.13
C PRO A 64 27.32 32.35 -5.78
N ALA A 65 28.11 31.28 -5.59
CA ALA A 65 28.91 31.11 -4.38
C ALA A 65 29.91 32.28 -4.27
N PRO A 66 29.99 32.95 -3.10
CA PRO A 66 30.95 34.04 -2.90
C PRO A 66 32.36 33.46 -2.74
N ASP A 67 33.38 34.29 -2.98
CA ASP A 67 34.74 33.95 -2.57
C ASP A 67 34.83 33.83 -1.04
N THR A 68 35.61 32.88 -0.54
CA THR A 68 35.67 32.57 0.89
C THR A 68 36.17 33.75 1.74
N GLU A 69 37.17 34.51 1.28
CA GLU A 69 37.69 35.67 2.01
C GLU A 69 36.72 36.86 1.94
N GLN A 70 36.06 37.03 0.79
CA GLN A 70 35.01 38.04 0.64
C GLN A 70 33.81 37.77 1.54
N HIS A 71 33.39 36.51 1.66
CA HIS A 71 32.27 36.10 2.52
C HIS A 71 32.56 36.31 4.00
N ARG A 72 33.82 36.13 4.43
CA ARG A 72 34.25 36.38 5.83
C ARG A 72 34.18 37.86 6.23
N THR A 73 34.40 38.75 5.28
CA THR A 73 34.57 40.20 5.54
C THR A 73 33.36 41.04 5.14
N SER A 74 32.42 40.49 4.36
CA SER A 74 31.28 41.23 3.83
C SER A 74 29.95 40.46 3.94
N PRO A 75 28.87 41.10 4.43
CA PRO A 75 27.53 40.50 4.43
C PRO A 75 26.82 40.59 3.06
N ALA A 76 27.54 40.94 1.98
CA ALA A 76 26.96 41.14 0.66
C ALA A 76 26.20 39.89 0.15
N TRP A 77 26.77 38.70 0.31
CA TRP A 77 26.11 37.48 -0.14
C TRP A 77 24.85 37.13 0.66
N PRO A 78 24.86 37.12 2.02
CA PRO A 78 23.63 36.95 2.80
C PRO A 78 22.54 37.97 2.46
N ASN A 79 22.91 39.24 2.21
CA ASN A 79 21.95 40.28 1.82
C ASN A 79 21.36 40.02 0.43
N ASN A 80 22.15 39.55 -0.53
CA ASN A 80 21.68 39.18 -1.86
C ASN A 80 20.74 37.97 -1.81
N VAL A 81 21.08 36.96 -1.01
CA VAL A 81 20.23 35.78 -0.78
C VAL A 81 18.90 36.20 -0.13
N LEU A 82 18.95 37.07 0.88
CA LEU A 82 17.76 37.61 1.52
C LEU A 82 16.87 38.36 0.52
N ALA A 83 17.46 39.26 -0.27
CA ALA A 83 16.74 40.03 -1.28
C ALA A 83 16.07 39.14 -2.34
N ALA A 84 16.74 38.05 -2.73
CA ALA A 84 16.19 37.07 -3.66
C ALA A 84 15.06 36.21 -3.06
N ALA A 85 15.12 35.88 -1.76
CA ALA A 85 14.10 35.09 -1.08
C ALA A 85 12.87 35.93 -0.67
N HIS A 86 13.05 37.23 -0.43
CA HIS A 86 12.03 38.11 0.15
C HIS A 86 10.68 38.15 -0.62
N PRO A 87 10.64 38.15 -1.97
CA PRO A 87 9.37 38.13 -2.73
C PRO A 87 8.49 36.90 -2.44
N HIS A 88 9.09 35.77 -2.05
CA HIS A 88 8.39 34.52 -1.78
C HIS A 88 8.28 34.21 -0.27
N ALA A 89 9.07 34.89 0.56
CA ALA A 89 9.08 34.75 2.01
C ALA A 89 9.26 36.13 2.68
N PRO A 90 8.19 36.95 2.74
CA PRO A 90 8.27 38.32 3.25
C PRO A 90 8.61 38.41 4.75
N GLY A 91 8.43 37.31 5.50
CA GLY A 91 8.82 37.22 6.91
C GLY A 91 10.32 37.02 7.16
N LEU A 92 11.14 36.82 6.12
CA LEU A 92 12.58 36.72 6.29
C LEU A 92 13.20 38.10 6.53
N THR A 93 13.99 38.20 7.60
CA THR A 93 14.73 39.41 7.97
C THR A 93 16.22 39.12 8.10
N ALA A 94 17.05 40.16 8.01
CA ALA A 94 18.49 40.04 8.26
C ALA A 94 18.78 39.56 9.69
N SER A 95 17.97 39.98 10.68
CA SER A 95 18.08 39.49 12.05
C SER A 95 17.80 38.00 12.16
N TYR A 96 16.81 37.48 11.42
CA TYR A 96 16.53 36.05 11.41
C TYR A 96 17.65 35.23 10.78
N LEU A 97 18.26 35.70 9.69
CA LEU A 97 19.46 35.06 9.12
C LEU A 97 20.60 34.98 10.14
N HIS A 98 20.82 36.05 10.91
CA HIS A 98 21.82 36.03 11.99
C HIS A 98 21.47 35.01 13.08
N THR A 99 20.20 34.90 13.46
CA THR A 99 19.73 33.86 14.38
C THR A 99 20.01 32.45 13.85
N LEU A 100 19.78 32.17 12.57
CA LEU A 100 20.08 30.86 11.96
C LEU A 100 21.58 30.54 12.04
N ILE A 101 22.44 31.53 11.78
CA ILE A 101 23.90 31.40 11.94
C ILE A 101 24.27 31.03 13.38
N GLN A 102 23.66 31.71 14.36
CA GLN A 102 23.93 31.46 15.78
C GLN A 102 23.42 30.09 16.27
N ILE A 103 22.31 29.60 15.73
CA ILE A 103 21.72 28.29 16.10
C ILE A 103 22.55 27.13 15.56
N CYS A 104 23.26 27.31 14.44
CA CYS A 104 24.06 26.25 13.84
C CYS A 104 25.17 25.79 14.79
N PRO A 105 25.13 24.55 15.31
CA PRO A 105 26.11 24.13 16.29
C PRO A 105 27.44 23.75 15.63
N TRP A 106 27.38 23.08 14.46
CA TRP A 106 28.57 22.62 13.73
C TRP A 106 28.33 22.69 12.22
N PRO A 107 28.88 23.70 11.51
CA PRO A 107 28.67 23.87 10.07
C PRO A 107 29.12 22.67 9.24
N GLN A 108 30.19 22.00 9.69
CA GLN A 108 30.73 20.77 9.11
C GLN A 108 29.77 19.57 9.11
N HIS A 109 28.63 19.64 9.82
CA HIS A 109 27.61 18.59 9.82
C HIS A 109 26.46 18.86 8.83
N ALA A 110 26.60 19.85 7.92
CA ALA A 110 25.57 20.20 6.92
C ALA A 110 24.96 18.99 6.20
N ALA A 111 25.80 18.06 5.72
CA ALA A 111 25.33 16.84 5.04
C ALA A 111 24.44 15.94 5.93
N THR A 112 24.68 15.93 7.24
CA THR A 112 23.86 15.18 8.20
C THR A 112 22.53 15.88 8.45
N TYR A 113 22.50 17.20 8.59
CA TYR A 113 21.25 17.96 8.71
C TYR A 113 20.39 17.79 7.46
N ALA A 114 20.98 17.87 6.26
CA ALA A 114 20.28 17.60 5.01
C ALA A 114 19.69 16.18 4.96
N ARG A 115 20.38 15.18 5.52
CA ARG A 115 19.87 13.80 5.63
C ARG A 115 18.66 13.70 6.56
N MET A 116 18.65 14.44 7.67
CA MET A 116 17.50 14.52 8.58
C MET A 116 16.27 15.13 7.89
N ILE A 117 16.45 16.21 7.13
CA ILE A 117 15.37 16.86 6.37
C ILE A 117 14.82 15.93 5.28
N ARG A 118 15.70 15.22 4.56
CA ARG A 118 15.27 14.19 3.59
C ARG A 118 14.46 13.07 4.25
N ALA A 119 14.89 12.60 5.42
CA ALA A 119 14.19 11.56 6.16
C ALA A 119 12.78 12.00 6.59
N ASP A 120 12.66 13.23 7.09
CA ASP A 120 11.37 13.82 7.43
C ASP A 120 10.48 14.02 6.19
N HIS A 121 11.03 14.58 5.10
CA HIS A 121 10.30 14.73 3.85
C HIS A 121 9.77 13.38 3.33
N ALA A 122 10.60 12.32 3.36
CA ALA A 122 10.17 10.98 2.97
C ALA A 122 8.97 10.50 3.82
N ARG A 123 8.99 10.74 5.13
CA ARG A 123 7.88 10.42 6.04
C ARG A 123 6.61 11.21 5.69
N ARG A 124 6.71 12.52 5.49
CA ARG A 124 5.56 13.38 5.11
C ARG A 124 4.98 12.99 3.76
N SER A 125 5.83 12.74 2.76
CA SER A 125 5.41 12.31 1.43
C SER A 125 4.75 10.92 1.45
N LEU A 126 5.28 9.99 2.25
CA LEU A 126 4.67 8.68 2.44
C LEU A 126 3.28 8.77 3.09
N ARG A 127 3.12 9.66 4.09
CA ARG A 127 1.82 9.95 4.70
C ARG A 127 0.82 10.49 3.68
N LEU A 128 1.24 11.44 2.85
CA LEU A 128 0.40 11.98 1.77
C LEU A 128 -0.04 10.90 0.77
N HIS A 129 0.85 9.97 0.41
CA HIS A 129 0.47 8.83 -0.44
C HIS A 129 -0.54 7.90 0.24
N ALA A 130 -0.41 7.65 1.53
CA ALA A 130 -1.38 6.87 2.30
C ALA A 130 -2.75 7.57 2.39
N GLU A 131 -2.77 8.88 2.63
CA GLU A 131 -3.99 9.69 2.65
C GLU A 131 -4.69 9.66 1.29
N ARG A 132 -3.96 9.81 0.18
CA ARG A 132 -4.51 9.69 -1.18
C ARG A 132 -5.07 8.31 -1.49
N LEU A 133 -4.40 7.24 -1.03
CA LEU A 133 -4.88 5.86 -1.16
C LEU A 133 -6.18 5.66 -0.39
N ALA A 134 -6.27 6.13 0.86
CA ALA A 134 -7.49 6.07 1.65
C ALA A 134 -8.63 6.85 1.00
N GLN A 135 -8.36 8.08 0.54
CA GLN A 135 -9.36 8.93 -0.10
C GLN A 135 -9.92 8.25 -1.36
N ALA A 136 -9.06 7.72 -2.24
CA ALA A 136 -9.50 7.03 -3.44
C ALA A 136 -10.35 5.77 -3.14
N ALA A 137 -10.12 5.11 -2.00
CA ALA A 137 -10.87 3.92 -1.60
C ALA A 137 -12.25 4.24 -0.99
N VAL A 138 -12.43 5.44 -0.43
CA VAL A 138 -13.69 5.86 0.22
C VAL A 138 -14.56 6.69 -0.72
N ASP A 139 -13.97 7.44 -1.65
CA ASP A 139 -14.68 8.39 -2.51
C ASP A 139 -15.68 7.69 -3.46
N THR A 140 -16.97 7.76 -3.09
CA THR A 140 -18.09 7.20 -3.85
C THR A 140 -18.47 8.04 -5.08
N THR A 141 -17.91 9.24 -5.23
CA THR A 141 -18.19 10.10 -6.40
C THR A 141 -17.36 9.69 -7.62
N LEU A 142 -16.33 8.85 -7.44
CA LEU A 142 -15.48 8.37 -8.51
C LEU A 142 -16.20 7.32 -9.37
N PRO A 143 -16.22 7.48 -10.71
CA PRO A 143 -16.91 6.54 -11.60
C PRO A 143 -16.30 5.12 -11.58
N HIS A 144 -15.00 5.01 -11.32
CA HIS A 144 -14.28 3.73 -11.23
C HIS A 144 -13.36 3.70 -10.00
N ARG A 145 -13.98 3.66 -8.82
CA ARG A 145 -13.29 3.72 -7.52
C ARG A 145 -12.19 2.67 -7.35
N ALA A 146 -12.44 1.41 -7.72
CA ALA A 146 -11.42 0.35 -7.71
C ALA A 146 -10.18 0.71 -8.54
N LYS A 147 -10.39 1.21 -9.77
CA LYS A 147 -9.30 1.59 -10.68
C LYS A 147 -8.49 2.77 -10.15
N ALA A 148 -9.16 3.79 -9.60
CA ALA A 148 -8.50 4.92 -8.96
C ALA A 148 -7.66 4.49 -7.75
N THR A 149 -8.19 3.57 -6.93
CA THR A 149 -7.49 2.98 -5.78
C THR A 149 -6.24 2.22 -6.21
N VAL A 150 -6.35 1.38 -7.25
CA VAL A 150 -5.18 0.67 -7.83
C VAL A 150 -4.12 1.65 -8.31
N HIS A 151 -4.50 2.73 -9.01
CA HIS A 151 -3.56 3.75 -9.45
C HIS A 151 -2.82 4.41 -8.27
N GLN A 152 -3.49 4.69 -7.15
CA GLN A 152 -2.83 5.22 -5.95
C GLN A 152 -1.89 4.18 -5.31
N ALA A 153 -2.27 2.90 -5.29
CA ALA A 153 -1.40 1.83 -4.81
C ALA A 153 -0.12 1.70 -5.68
N ASP A 154 -0.24 1.85 -7.00
CA ASP A 154 0.89 1.83 -7.94
C ASP A 154 1.82 3.04 -7.77
N ALA A 155 1.24 4.23 -7.51
CA ALA A 155 2.01 5.42 -7.19
C ALA A 155 2.80 5.26 -5.88
N LEU A 156 2.15 4.72 -4.84
CA LEU A 156 2.79 4.41 -3.56
C LEU A 156 3.90 3.36 -3.70
N ALA A 157 3.67 2.29 -4.47
CA ALA A 157 4.68 1.27 -4.74
C ALA A 157 5.95 1.86 -5.37
N ARG A 158 5.78 2.65 -6.45
CA ARG A 158 6.88 3.33 -7.14
C ARG A 158 7.62 4.31 -6.22
N PHE A 159 6.90 5.03 -5.37
CA PHE A 159 7.50 5.92 -4.38
C PHE A 159 8.35 5.16 -3.35
N LEU A 160 7.86 4.02 -2.84
CA LEU A 160 8.63 3.17 -1.93
C LEU A 160 9.90 2.59 -2.59
N ASP A 161 9.85 2.28 -3.89
CA ASP A 161 11.00 1.82 -4.65
C ASP A 161 12.06 2.92 -4.82
N ASP A 162 11.67 4.14 -5.14
CA ASP A 162 12.55 5.31 -5.17
C ASP A 162 13.18 5.58 -3.79
N LEU A 163 12.38 5.56 -2.72
CA LEU A 163 12.89 5.73 -1.36
C LEU A 163 13.91 4.65 -0.97
N SER A 164 13.68 3.40 -1.39
CA SER A 164 14.62 2.30 -1.13
C SER A 164 15.97 2.48 -1.81
N GLY A 165 16.04 3.22 -2.92
CA GLY A 165 17.30 3.58 -3.56
C GLY A 165 18.05 4.71 -2.84
N ARG A 166 17.31 5.60 -2.15
CA ARG A 166 17.87 6.78 -1.46
C ARG A 166 18.33 6.49 -0.04
N PHE A 167 17.74 5.51 0.64
CA PHE A 167 18.05 5.17 2.03
C PHE A 167 18.65 3.77 2.15
N ALA A 168 19.93 3.71 2.54
CA ALA A 168 20.63 2.45 2.74
C ALA A 168 19.97 1.59 3.85
N PRO A 169 19.93 0.25 3.69
CA PRO A 169 19.48 -0.65 4.74
C PRO A 169 20.32 -0.50 6.01
N HIS A 170 19.65 -0.46 7.16
CA HIS A 170 20.31 -0.47 8.47
C HIS A 170 19.99 -1.79 9.17
N PRO A 171 20.97 -2.69 9.36
CA PRO A 171 20.73 -3.98 10.00
C PRO A 171 20.28 -3.80 11.45
N GLY A 172 19.31 -4.61 11.88
CA GLY A 172 18.77 -4.59 13.26
C GLY A 172 17.60 -3.63 13.50
N SER A 173 17.08 -2.97 12.47
CA SER A 173 15.96 -2.04 12.59
C SER A 173 14.60 -2.76 12.55
N LEU A 174 14.25 -3.47 13.64
CA LEU A 174 12.93 -4.09 13.77
C LEU A 174 11.84 -3.02 13.96
N LEU A 175 10.70 -3.19 13.29
CA LEU A 175 9.54 -2.30 13.42
C LEU A 175 9.09 -2.21 14.89
N ARG A 176 8.99 -1.00 15.44
CA ARG A 176 8.61 -0.78 16.85
C ARG A 176 7.13 -0.46 17.02
N THR A 177 6.53 0.19 16.03
CA THR A 177 5.14 0.62 16.07
C THR A 177 4.21 -0.60 16.04
N ALA A 178 3.33 -0.69 17.03
CA ALA A 178 2.18 -1.58 16.96
C ALA A 178 1.23 -1.09 15.87
N LEU A 179 0.85 -1.99 14.97
CA LEU A 179 -0.11 -1.67 13.92
C LEU A 179 -1.52 -1.59 14.51
N PRO A 180 -2.33 -0.60 14.10
CA PRO A 180 -3.72 -0.51 14.51
C PRO A 180 -4.50 -1.75 14.03
N PRO A 181 -5.62 -2.10 14.70
CA PRO A 181 -6.51 -3.13 14.18
C PRO A 181 -7.03 -2.72 12.80
N ALA A 182 -7.28 -3.72 11.95
CA ALA A 182 -7.87 -3.47 10.64
C ALA A 182 -9.25 -2.80 10.81
N PRO A 183 -9.60 -1.82 9.95
CA PRO A 183 -10.93 -1.23 9.95
C PRO A 183 -11.98 -2.33 9.74
N ALA A 184 -13.15 -2.14 10.35
CA ALA A 184 -14.27 -3.04 10.15
C ALA A 184 -14.61 -3.13 8.65
N ARG A 185 -14.92 -4.33 8.18
CA ARG A 185 -15.41 -4.52 6.82
C ARG A 185 -16.79 -3.89 6.68
N ASP A 186 -17.11 -3.48 5.45
CA ASP A 186 -18.45 -3.03 5.12
C ASP A 186 -19.44 -4.19 5.23
N THR A 187 -20.29 -4.13 6.25
CA THR A 187 -21.40 -5.06 6.50
C THR A 187 -22.74 -4.37 6.29
N GLY A 188 -22.80 -3.31 5.47
CA GLY A 188 -24.05 -2.70 5.04
C GLY A 188 -24.95 -3.71 4.32
N GLU A 189 -26.27 -3.48 4.38
CA GLU A 189 -27.28 -4.40 3.85
C GLU A 189 -27.03 -4.75 2.37
N GLU A 190 -26.73 -3.74 1.54
CA GLU A 190 -26.40 -3.92 0.12
C GLU A 190 -25.18 -4.85 -0.07
N ALA A 191 -24.09 -4.64 0.68
CA ALA A 191 -22.89 -5.48 0.59
C ALA A 191 -23.16 -6.93 0.99
N LEU A 192 -24.01 -7.14 1.99
CA LEU A 192 -24.41 -8.48 2.44
C LEU A 192 -25.36 -9.15 1.44
N ASP A 193 -26.25 -8.39 0.81
CA ASP A 193 -27.14 -8.89 -0.24
C ASP A 193 -26.35 -9.31 -1.47
N GLU A 194 -25.37 -8.51 -1.91
CA GLU A 194 -24.47 -8.88 -3.00
C GLU A 194 -23.71 -10.20 -2.71
N GLU A 195 -23.28 -10.43 -1.46
CA GLU A 195 -22.66 -11.70 -1.07
C GLU A 195 -23.64 -12.87 -1.05
N ARG A 196 -24.89 -12.66 -0.59
CA ARG A 196 -25.95 -13.68 -0.63
C ARG A 196 -26.28 -14.05 -2.07
N LEU A 197 -26.42 -13.06 -2.94
CA LEU A 197 -26.69 -13.24 -4.37
C LEU A 197 -25.54 -13.97 -5.06
N LEU A 198 -24.29 -13.67 -4.73
CA LEU A 198 -23.14 -14.44 -5.19
C LEU A 198 -23.25 -15.91 -4.79
N ILE A 199 -23.48 -16.21 -3.52
CA ILE A 199 -23.51 -17.60 -3.02
C ILE A 199 -24.67 -18.37 -3.67
N ALA A 200 -25.86 -17.77 -3.75
CA ALA A 200 -27.01 -18.39 -4.41
C ALA A 200 -26.74 -18.69 -5.88
N THR A 201 -26.20 -17.71 -6.60
CA THR A 201 -25.91 -17.81 -8.03
C THR A 201 -24.77 -18.79 -8.30
N ALA A 202 -23.72 -18.78 -7.49
CA ALA A 202 -22.60 -19.73 -7.58
C ALA A 202 -23.02 -21.18 -7.29
N THR A 203 -24.05 -21.38 -6.46
CA THR A 203 -24.66 -22.70 -6.22
C THR A 203 -25.43 -23.18 -7.45
N ALA A 204 -26.12 -22.29 -8.17
CA ALA A 204 -26.85 -22.63 -9.38
C ALA A 204 -25.94 -22.86 -10.60
N TYR A 205 -24.78 -22.19 -10.66
CA TYR A 205 -23.85 -22.23 -11.80
C TYR A 205 -22.44 -22.70 -11.41
N PRO A 206 -22.26 -23.94 -10.92
CA PRO A 206 -20.97 -24.43 -10.42
C PRO A 206 -19.86 -24.50 -11.48
N ALA A 207 -20.23 -24.66 -12.76
CA ALA A 207 -19.26 -24.67 -13.86
C ALA A 207 -18.60 -23.30 -14.05
N GLU A 208 -19.35 -22.22 -13.93
CA GLU A 208 -18.86 -20.83 -13.95
C GLU A 208 -18.02 -20.53 -12.70
N THR A 209 -18.54 -20.91 -11.53
CA THR A 209 -17.82 -20.82 -10.23
C THR A 209 -16.43 -21.46 -10.26
N SER A 210 -16.26 -22.58 -10.98
CA SER A 210 -14.96 -23.26 -11.12
C SER A 210 -13.86 -22.41 -11.80
N GLN A 211 -14.26 -21.40 -12.58
CA GLN A 211 -13.35 -20.47 -13.26
C GLN A 211 -12.96 -19.28 -12.37
N MET A 212 -13.71 -19.00 -11.31
CA MET A 212 -13.52 -17.85 -10.40
C MET A 212 -12.41 -18.08 -9.35
N ARG A 213 -11.25 -18.60 -9.78
CA ARG A 213 -10.10 -18.87 -8.87
C ARG A 213 -9.46 -17.62 -8.27
N TRP A 214 -9.87 -16.45 -8.75
CA TRP A 214 -9.46 -15.14 -8.27
C TRP A 214 -10.25 -14.69 -7.02
N LEU A 215 -11.36 -15.34 -6.66
CA LEU A 215 -12.13 -15.02 -5.46
C LEU A 215 -11.78 -15.99 -4.32
N ILE A 216 -11.40 -15.45 -3.18
CA ILE A 216 -11.04 -16.26 -2.00
C ILE A 216 -12.01 -16.02 -0.84
N PRO A 217 -12.14 -16.96 0.11
CA PRO A 217 -13.00 -16.78 1.28
C PRO A 217 -12.67 -15.52 2.10
N GLY A 218 -11.40 -15.11 2.07
CA GLY A 218 -10.94 -13.90 2.76
C GLY A 218 -11.51 -12.59 2.20
N ASP A 219 -12.19 -12.61 1.05
CA ASP A 219 -12.78 -11.42 0.41
C ASP A 219 -14.17 -11.08 0.96
N PHE A 220 -14.87 -12.05 1.56
CA PHE A 220 -16.22 -11.86 2.10
C PHE A 220 -16.22 -11.09 3.42
N ALA A 221 -17.18 -10.19 3.62
CA ALA A 221 -17.38 -9.45 4.85
C ALA A 221 -17.82 -10.36 6.00
N LEU A 222 -18.79 -11.25 5.74
CA LEU A 222 -19.29 -12.18 6.78
C LEU A 222 -18.53 -13.51 6.78
N PRO A 223 -18.05 -13.97 7.96
CA PRO A 223 -17.41 -15.28 8.09
C PRO A 223 -18.30 -16.45 7.63
N LEU A 224 -19.62 -16.36 7.84
CA LEU A 224 -20.57 -17.37 7.36
C LEU A 224 -20.58 -17.46 5.83
N HIS A 225 -20.64 -16.31 5.14
CA HIS A 225 -20.61 -16.26 3.68
C HIS A 225 -19.27 -16.78 3.13
N ALA A 226 -18.15 -16.41 3.76
CA ALA A 226 -16.84 -16.96 3.45
C ALA A 226 -16.81 -18.49 3.57
N ALA A 227 -17.42 -19.04 4.62
CA ALA A 227 -17.45 -20.47 4.87
C ALA A 227 -18.38 -21.22 3.88
N LEU A 228 -19.52 -20.63 3.49
CA LEU A 228 -20.38 -21.17 2.44
C LEU A 228 -19.67 -21.19 1.07
N TRP A 229 -18.92 -20.12 0.75
CA TRP A 229 -18.06 -20.08 -0.43
C TRP A 229 -17.00 -21.20 -0.41
N GLN A 230 -16.40 -21.49 0.75
CA GLN A 230 -15.48 -22.62 0.91
C GLN A 230 -16.16 -23.98 0.69
N CYS A 231 -17.41 -24.16 1.14
CA CYS A 231 -18.18 -25.38 0.90
C CYS A 231 -18.40 -25.59 -0.61
N LEU A 232 -18.91 -24.55 -1.28
CA LEU A 232 -19.17 -24.53 -2.72
C LEU A 232 -17.93 -24.86 -3.55
N THR A 233 -16.83 -24.17 -3.28
CA THR A 233 -15.57 -24.34 -4.01
C THR A 233 -14.92 -25.70 -3.73
N ALA A 234 -15.08 -26.26 -2.52
CA ALA A 234 -14.61 -27.60 -2.20
C ALA A 234 -15.38 -28.69 -2.96
N LEU A 235 -16.72 -28.62 -2.99
CA LEU A 235 -17.57 -29.54 -3.76
C LEU A 235 -17.19 -29.49 -5.25
N THR A 236 -17.07 -28.28 -5.79
CA THR A 236 -16.68 -28.04 -7.19
C THR A 236 -15.28 -28.61 -7.48
N HIS A 237 -14.33 -28.45 -6.55
CA HIS A 237 -12.98 -28.97 -6.70
C HIS A 237 -12.91 -30.50 -6.67
N ARG A 238 -13.76 -31.14 -5.84
CA ARG A 238 -13.91 -32.61 -5.79
C ARG A 238 -14.65 -33.18 -7.02
N GLY A 239 -15.29 -32.33 -7.82
CA GLY A 239 -16.14 -32.76 -8.94
C GLY A 239 -17.45 -33.40 -8.45
N GLU A 240 -17.88 -33.05 -7.24
CA GLU A 240 -19.14 -33.50 -6.66
C GLU A 240 -20.31 -32.65 -7.16
N ALA A 241 -21.53 -33.17 -7.03
CA ALA A 241 -22.73 -32.40 -7.35
C ALA A 241 -22.83 -31.18 -6.43
N VAL A 242 -23.18 -30.03 -7.01
CA VAL A 242 -23.37 -28.77 -6.30
C VAL A 242 -24.82 -28.35 -6.49
N ASP A 243 -25.53 -28.23 -5.38
CA ASP A 243 -26.91 -27.78 -5.24
C ASP A 243 -27.13 -27.31 -3.78
N PRO A 244 -28.25 -26.63 -3.45
CA PRO A 244 -28.48 -26.13 -2.10
C PRO A 244 -28.41 -27.19 -0.99
N ILE A 245 -28.82 -28.44 -1.26
CA ILE A 245 -28.82 -29.53 -0.29
C ILE A 245 -27.40 -30.06 -0.08
N THR A 246 -26.63 -30.24 -1.15
CA THR A 246 -25.23 -30.69 -1.04
C THR A 246 -24.35 -29.65 -0.36
N VAL A 247 -24.58 -28.36 -0.60
CA VAL A 247 -23.91 -27.26 0.11
C VAL A 247 -24.29 -27.25 1.59
N LEU A 248 -25.58 -27.41 1.92
CA LEU A 248 -26.03 -27.51 3.31
C LEU A 248 -25.39 -28.70 4.04
N TRP A 249 -25.29 -29.85 3.37
CA TRP A 249 -24.63 -31.05 3.91
C TRP A 249 -23.15 -30.80 4.21
N GLU A 250 -22.41 -30.20 3.27
CA GLU A 250 -21.01 -29.83 3.48
C GLU A 250 -20.86 -28.79 4.61
N ALA A 251 -21.78 -27.82 4.69
CA ALA A 251 -21.82 -26.83 5.76
C ALA A 251 -22.04 -27.47 7.14
N GLN A 252 -22.91 -28.48 7.24
CA GLN A 252 -23.09 -29.27 8.46
C GLN A 252 -21.80 -29.99 8.85
N HIS A 253 -21.13 -30.64 7.90
CA HIS A 253 -19.91 -31.38 8.17
C HIS A 253 -18.78 -30.47 8.69
N ARG A 254 -18.78 -29.21 8.26
CA ARG A 254 -17.86 -28.16 8.74
C ARG A 254 -18.29 -27.47 10.02
N GLY A 255 -19.41 -27.89 10.62
CA GLY A 255 -19.92 -27.31 11.86
C GLY A 255 -20.56 -25.93 11.71
N LEU A 256 -20.90 -25.49 10.49
CA LEU A 256 -21.52 -24.16 10.25
C LEU A 256 -22.96 -24.07 10.76
N LEU A 257 -23.60 -25.22 11.06
CA LEU A 257 -24.94 -25.29 11.64
C LEU A 257 -24.91 -25.29 13.19
N ALA A 258 -23.75 -25.17 13.80
CA ALA A 258 -23.62 -25.17 15.26
C ALA A 258 -23.96 -23.77 15.82
N HIS A 259 -25.01 -23.71 16.64
CA HIS A 259 -25.53 -22.51 17.34
C HIS A 259 -26.08 -21.42 16.38
N ASP A 260 -27.39 -21.18 16.48
CA ASP A 260 -28.13 -20.03 15.91
C ASP A 260 -28.37 -19.95 14.39
N ILE A 261 -27.94 -20.92 13.59
CA ILE A 261 -28.23 -20.94 12.14
C ILE A 261 -29.21 -22.07 11.78
N ALA A 262 -30.46 -21.70 11.49
CA ALA A 262 -31.48 -22.66 11.06
C ALA A 262 -31.18 -23.16 9.62
N PRO A 263 -31.19 -24.49 9.37
CA PRO A 263 -30.96 -25.05 8.03
C PRO A 263 -31.89 -24.47 6.95
N ALA A 264 -33.15 -24.21 7.31
CA ALA A 264 -34.13 -23.59 6.42
C ALA A 264 -33.69 -22.20 5.93
N ASN A 265 -33.05 -21.40 6.78
CA ASN A 265 -32.59 -20.06 6.41
C ASN A 265 -31.44 -20.15 5.39
N LEU A 266 -30.52 -21.10 5.56
CA LEU A 266 -29.46 -21.34 4.58
C LEU A 266 -30.03 -21.84 3.25
N LEU A 267 -31.01 -22.73 3.25
CA LEU A 267 -31.65 -23.17 2.02
C LEU A 267 -32.33 -22.02 1.29
N THR A 268 -33.04 -21.14 2.00
CA THR A 268 -33.63 -19.93 1.40
C THR A 268 -32.56 -19.04 0.76
N LEU A 269 -31.44 -18.80 1.45
CA LEU A 269 -30.31 -18.02 0.92
C LEU A 269 -29.75 -18.65 -0.36
N LEU A 270 -29.60 -19.98 -0.40
CA LEU A 270 -29.00 -20.70 -1.53
C LEU A 270 -29.95 -20.84 -2.75
N SER A 271 -31.26 -20.63 -2.58
CA SER A 271 -32.28 -21.00 -3.57
C SER A 271 -32.76 -19.85 -4.46
N THR A 272 -32.22 -18.64 -4.32
CA THR A 272 -32.64 -17.45 -5.08
C THR A 272 -31.51 -16.89 -5.95
N PRO A 273 -31.10 -17.60 -7.03
CA PRO A 273 -30.03 -17.11 -7.92
C PRO A 273 -30.52 -15.96 -8.80
N VAL A 274 -29.67 -14.95 -9.02
CA VAL A 274 -29.95 -13.79 -9.87
C VAL A 274 -28.68 -13.39 -10.61
N GLY A 275 -28.75 -13.21 -11.93
CA GLY A 275 -27.60 -12.75 -12.73
C GLY A 275 -26.51 -13.80 -12.88
N SER A 276 -25.25 -13.36 -13.04
CA SER A 276 -24.07 -14.23 -13.19
C SER A 276 -23.21 -14.22 -11.92
N PRO A 277 -22.56 -15.35 -11.58
CA PRO A 277 -21.69 -15.43 -10.42
C PRO A 277 -20.45 -14.54 -10.59
N GLU A 278 -19.92 -14.37 -11.80
CA GLU A 278 -18.80 -13.46 -12.07
C GLU A 278 -19.14 -12.02 -11.71
N HIS A 279 -20.32 -11.53 -12.08
CA HIS A 279 -20.74 -10.16 -11.78
C HIS A 279 -20.74 -9.88 -10.28
N TRP A 280 -21.37 -10.75 -9.48
CA TRP A 280 -21.39 -10.59 -8.03
C TRP A 280 -20.03 -10.83 -7.39
N GLY A 281 -19.24 -11.76 -7.94
CA GLY A 281 -17.87 -12.00 -7.50
C GLY A 281 -16.99 -10.77 -7.70
N GLU A 282 -17.13 -10.06 -8.82
CA GLU A 282 -16.42 -8.81 -9.07
C GLU A 282 -16.80 -7.76 -8.03
N LYS A 283 -18.09 -7.63 -7.68
CA LYS A 283 -18.54 -6.71 -6.62
C LYS A 283 -17.94 -7.02 -5.25
N VAL A 284 -17.92 -8.31 -4.85
CA VAL A 284 -17.30 -8.75 -3.60
C VAL A 284 -15.79 -8.48 -3.62
N LEU A 285 -15.10 -8.79 -4.73
CA LEU A 285 -13.67 -8.54 -4.86
C LEU A 285 -13.33 -7.04 -4.88
N GLU A 286 -14.15 -6.21 -5.52
CA GLU A 286 -14.02 -4.75 -5.50
C GLU A 286 -14.10 -4.25 -4.06
N ARG A 287 -15.10 -4.66 -3.28
CA ARG A 287 -15.22 -4.29 -1.86
C ARG A 287 -14.02 -4.76 -1.05
N ALA A 288 -13.55 -5.99 -1.26
CA ALA A 288 -12.36 -6.51 -0.59
C ALA A 288 -11.09 -5.70 -0.92
N LEU A 289 -10.92 -5.29 -2.18
CA LEU A 289 -9.82 -4.43 -2.63
C LEU A 289 -9.84 -3.08 -1.93
N LEU A 290 -11.00 -2.44 -1.86
CA LEU A 290 -11.17 -1.12 -1.24
C LEU A 290 -10.94 -1.17 0.28
N SER A 291 -11.51 -2.19 0.95
CA SER A 291 -11.26 -2.43 2.37
C SER A 291 -9.78 -2.70 2.67
N ARG A 292 -9.11 -3.47 1.80
CA ARG A 292 -7.66 -3.71 1.93
C ARG A 292 -6.85 -2.44 1.72
N ALA A 293 -7.22 -1.59 0.78
CA ALA A 293 -6.56 -0.31 0.55
C ALA A 293 -6.68 0.62 1.76
N GLN A 294 -7.85 0.69 2.39
CA GLN A 294 -8.05 1.44 3.64
C GLN A 294 -7.17 0.87 4.77
N THR A 295 -7.13 -0.45 4.93
CA THR A 295 -6.26 -1.11 5.93
C THR A 295 -4.79 -0.76 5.70
N THR A 296 -4.31 -0.86 4.46
CA THR A 296 -2.93 -0.50 4.08
C THR A 296 -2.65 0.98 4.37
N ALA A 297 -3.58 1.87 4.03
CA ALA A 297 -3.43 3.30 4.29
C ALA A 297 -3.35 3.61 5.79
N VAL A 298 -4.26 3.07 6.61
CA VAL A 298 -4.26 3.24 8.07
C VAL A 298 -2.95 2.73 8.68
N ASN A 299 -2.47 1.55 8.24
CA ASN A 299 -1.21 0.99 8.69
C ASN A 299 -0.02 1.91 8.36
N ILE A 300 0.09 2.38 7.12
CA ILE A 300 1.19 3.28 6.72
C ILE A 300 1.10 4.61 7.45
N THR A 301 -0.11 5.16 7.60
CA THR A 301 -0.34 6.39 8.38
C THR A 301 0.16 6.21 9.81
N ALA A 302 -0.16 5.11 10.50
CA ALA A 302 0.33 4.83 11.84
C ALA A 302 1.87 4.76 11.91
N LEU A 303 2.51 4.10 10.93
CA LEU A 303 3.98 4.07 10.85
C LEU A 303 4.58 5.47 10.71
N THR A 304 3.97 6.33 9.87
CA THR A 304 4.44 7.70 9.64
C THR A 304 4.15 8.66 10.81
N HIS A 305 3.20 8.34 11.69
CA HIS A 305 2.93 9.12 12.89
C HIS A 305 3.94 8.85 14.00
N ASP A 306 4.52 7.65 14.08
CA ASP A 306 5.52 7.31 15.10
C ASP A 306 6.91 7.85 14.71
N PRO A 307 7.41 8.93 15.36
CA PRO A 307 8.68 9.56 15.01
C PRO A 307 9.89 8.65 15.29
N ALA A 308 9.74 7.59 16.11
CA ALA A 308 10.82 6.67 16.43
C ALA A 308 11.18 5.74 15.25
N ASN A 309 10.34 5.66 14.22
CA ASN A 309 10.66 4.90 13.01
C ASN A 309 11.76 5.57 12.18
N SER A 310 12.85 4.84 11.95
CA SER A 310 13.84 5.18 10.94
C SER A 310 13.24 5.10 9.53
N PRO A 311 13.81 5.81 8.54
CA PRO A 311 13.38 5.71 7.14
C PRO A 311 13.36 4.26 6.63
N HIS A 312 14.33 3.44 7.04
CA HIS A 312 14.38 2.04 6.63
C HIS A 312 13.22 1.19 7.21
N GLN A 313 12.85 1.42 8.48
CA GLN A 313 11.66 0.80 9.09
C GLN A 313 10.38 1.24 8.39
N LEU A 314 10.25 2.52 8.04
CA LEU A 314 9.10 3.02 7.29
C LEU A 314 8.98 2.31 5.94
N ILE A 315 10.06 2.27 5.15
CA ILE A 315 10.06 1.61 3.84
C ILE A 315 9.69 0.13 3.96
N THR A 316 10.31 -0.59 4.90
CA THR A 316 10.08 -2.03 5.08
C THR A 316 8.66 -2.33 5.58
N GLY A 317 8.19 -1.57 6.57
CA GLY A 317 6.85 -1.69 7.13
C GLY A 317 5.76 -1.37 6.10
N SER A 318 5.94 -0.30 5.33
CA SER A 318 5.00 0.09 4.27
C SER A 318 4.97 -0.89 3.11
N ARG A 319 6.12 -1.45 2.69
CA ARG A 319 6.16 -2.53 1.69
C ARG A 319 5.41 -3.77 2.17
N ARG A 320 5.58 -4.16 3.45
CA ARG A 320 4.81 -5.26 4.04
C ARG A 320 3.32 -4.96 4.05
N ALA A 321 2.91 -3.76 4.47
CA ALA A 321 1.51 -3.36 4.46
C ALA A 321 0.89 -3.35 3.05
N LEU A 322 1.70 -3.08 2.02
CA LEU A 322 1.27 -3.06 0.62
C LEU A 322 1.21 -4.46 -0.02
N ALA A 323 1.89 -5.46 0.55
CA ALA A 323 1.95 -6.81 -0.02
C ALA A 323 0.54 -7.45 -0.11
N ASP A 324 -0.27 -7.31 0.93
CA ASP A 324 -1.64 -7.84 0.95
C ASP A 324 -2.52 -7.16 -0.09
N LEU A 325 -2.42 -5.83 -0.24
CA LEU A 325 -3.14 -5.09 -1.26
C LEU A 325 -2.71 -5.51 -2.68
N THR A 326 -1.40 -5.75 -2.86
CA THR A 326 -0.85 -6.23 -4.13
C THR A 326 -1.43 -7.58 -4.52
N ALA A 327 -1.62 -8.49 -3.55
CA ALA A 327 -2.24 -9.78 -3.80
C ALA A 327 -3.70 -9.65 -4.27
N VAL A 328 -4.50 -8.79 -3.64
CA VAL A 328 -5.89 -8.54 -4.08
C VAL A 328 -5.93 -7.84 -5.45
N ARG A 329 -5.04 -6.87 -5.69
CA ARG A 329 -4.89 -6.20 -7.00
C ARG A 329 -4.61 -7.18 -8.13
N SER A 330 -3.71 -8.14 -7.93
CA SER A 330 -3.43 -9.17 -8.93
C SER A 330 -4.66 -10.02 -9.26
N ARG A 331 -5.48 -10.36 -8.25
CA ARG A 331 -6.74 -11.08 -8.46
C ARG A 331 -7.79 -10.20 -9.16
N TRP A 332 -7.85 -8.92 -8.81
CA TRP A 332 -8.72 -7.95 -9.48
C TRP A 332 -8.43 -7.83 -10.98
N HIS A 333 -7.15 -7.79 -11.36
CA HIS A 333 -6.75 -7.80 -12.78
C HIS A 333 -7.09 -9.10 -13.49
N GLN A 334 -7.07 -10.25 -12.78
CA GLN A 334 -7.50 -11.53 -13.36
C GLN A 334 -9.02 -11.58 -13.56
N ALA A 335 -9.80 -11.02 -12.65
CA ALA A 335 -11.25 -10.96 -12.75
C ALA A 335 -11.73 -10.02 -13.86
N THR A 336 -11.15 -8.81 -13.92
CA THR A 336 -11.60 -7.73 -14.82
C THR A 336 -10.81 -7.62 -16.13
N GLY A 337 -9.78 -8.46 -16.29
CA GLY A 337 -8.99 -8.50 -17.51
C GLY A 337 -9.78 -9.05 -18.70
N PRO A 338 -9.42 -8.67 -19.95
CA PRO A 338 -10.06 -9.27 -21.12
C PRO A 338 -9.87 -10.78 -21.06
N ALA A 339 -10.98 -11.53 -21.20
CA ALA A 339 -10.96 -12.98 -21.21
C ALA A 339 -9.96 -13.43 -22.28
N MET A 340 -8.81 -13.95 -21.86
CA MET A 340 -7.87 -14.54 -22.80
C MET A 340 -8.60 -15.66 -23.54
N PRO A 341 -8.57 -15.70 -24.89
CA PRO A 341 -9.17 -16.79 -25.63
C PRO A 341 -8.55 -18.09 -25.12
N ARG A 342 -9.37 -18.91 -24.46
CA ARG A 342 -9.00 -20.26 -24.06
C ARG A 342 -8.62 -21.00 -25.33
N THR A 343 -7.32 -21.13 -25.61
CA THR A 343 -6.85 -22.12 -26.56
C THR A 343 -7.37 -23.45 -26.07
N ALA A 344 -8.37 -23.98 -26.77
CA ALA A 344 -8.87 -25.33 -26.53
C ALA A 344 -7.65 -26.24 -26.58
N ARG A 345 -7.28 -26.79 -25.42
CA ARG A 345 -6.25 -27.83 -25.36
C ARG A 345 -6.71 -28.90 -26.35
N PRO A 346 -5.93 -29.24 -27.38
CA PRO A 346 -6.37 -30.24 -28.35
C PRO A 346 -6.72 -31.50 -27.56
N ALA A 347 -7.90 -32.05 -27.87
CA ALA A 347 -8.37 -33.28 -27.25
C ALA A 347 -7.22 -34.28 -27.29
N ARG A 348 -6.80 -34.78 -26.11
CA ARG A 348 -5.86 -35.89 -26.06
C ARG A 348 -6.50 -37.02 -26.84
N THR A 349 -5.96 -37.30 -28.02
CA THR A 349 -6.30 -38.49 -28.79
C THR A 349 -6.18 -39.69 -27.85
N PRO A 350 -7.15 -40.62 -27.86
CA PRO A 350 -7.03 -41.84 -27.07
C PRO A 350 -5.72 -42.51 -27.48
N ALA A 351 -4.83 -42.73 -26.52
CA ALA A 351 -3.63 -43.49 -26.78
C ALA A 351 -4.06 -44.86 -27.32
N ALA A 352 -3.59 -45.19 -28.53
CA ALA A 352 -3.79 -46.51 -29.10
C ALA A 352 -3.35 -47.58 -28.09
N PRO A 353 -4.07 -48.70 -27.97
CA PRO A 353 -3.71 -49.76 -27.03
C PRO A 353 -2.29 -50.22 -27.34
N ARG A 354 -1.42 -50.23 -26.31
CA ARG A 354 -0.05 -50.73 -26.41
C ARG A 354 -0.08 -52.12 -27.05
N ALA A 355 0.56 -52.25 -28.20
CA ALA A 355 0.87 -53.55 -28.77
C ALA A 355 1.69 -54.33 -27.74
N GLY A 356 1.22 -55.54 -27.41
CA GLY A 356 1.93 -56.46 -26.53
C GLY A 356 3.29 -56.87 -27.10
N PRO A 357 4.15 -57.48 -26.27
CA PRO A 357 5.51 -57.84 -26.68
C PRO A 357 5.49 -58.87 -27.81
N PRO A 358 6.48 -58.84 -28.73
CA PRO A 358 6.51 -59.74 -29.87
C PRO A 358 6.71 -61.20 -29.41
N PRO A 359 6.14 -62.18 -30.14
CA PRO A 359 6.32 -63.58 -29.79
C PRO A 359 7.78 -64.01 -30.00
N HIS A 360 8.34 -64.70 -29.00
CA HIS A 360 9.63 -65.34 -29.08
C HIS A 360 9.62 -66.42 -30.17
N THR A 361 10.49 -66.26 -31.17
CA THR A 361 10.78 -67.28 -32.18
C THR A 361 11.47 -68.47 -31.50
N ALA A 362 10.82 -69.64 -31.55
CA ALA A 362 11.40 -70.89 -31.06
C ALA A 362 12.58 -71.35 -31.95
N PRO A 363 13.66 -71.94 -31.40
CA PRO A 363 14.76 -72.44 -32.21
C PRO A 363 14.37 -73.73 -32.94
N LEU A 364 14.82 -73.85 -34.19
CA LEU A 364 14.68 -75.05 -35.03
C LEU A 364 15.50 -76.22 -34.46
N PRO A 365 15.03 -77.48 -34.63
CA PRO A 365 15.74 -78.65 -34.13
C PRO A 365 16.98 -78.95 -34.97
N ILE A 366 18.13 -79.09 -34.31
CA ILE A 366 19.35 -79.61 -34.92
C ILE A 366 19.19 -81.12 -35.11
N ARG A 367 19.27 -81.56 -36.36
CA ARG A 367 19.31 -82.98 -36.75
C ARG A 367 20.70 -83.30 -37.29
N ALA A 368 21.44 -84.15 -36.58
CA ALA A 368 22.54 -84.97 -37.11
C ALA A 368 22.69 -86.16 -36.16
N THR A 369 22.15 -87.36 -36.44
CA THR A 369 22.62 -88.43 -37.34
C THR A 369 24.09 -88.79 -37.22
N ARG A 370 24.30 -89.87 -36.43
CA ARG A 370 25.40 -90.85 -36.37
C ARG A 370 26.82 -90.38 -36.08
#